data_AF-A0A3C1KZZ7-F1
#
_entry.id   AF-A0A3C1KZZ7-F1
#
_cell.length_a   1.000
_cell.length_b   1.000
_cell.length_c   1.000
_cell.angle_alpha   90.00
_cell.angle_beta   90.00
_cell.angle_gamma   90.00
#
_symmetry.space_group_name_H-M   'P 1'
#
loop_
_entity.id
_entity.type
_entity.pdbx_description
1 polymer ?
#
loop_
_entity_poly.entity_id
_entity_poly.type
_entity_poly.pdbx_seq_one_letter_code
_entity_poly.pdbx_strand_id
1 'polypeptide(L)'
;ITNLHVPSDVIIDASMPAMIRTSGQMWDAAGQTQDTKAVIPDSSYAGVYQTVIEFCKANGAFDPTTMGSVPNVGLMAQKAEEYGSHDKTFEVQSDGVMRIVDASGAVLTSHSVETGDIWRACQVKDAPVQDWVKLAVNRARATRVPAVFWLDKGRAHDAQLIKKVHSYLPDHDVTGLEIHVMSPVEATQFSLERIVEGKDTISVTGNVLRDYLTDLFPILEVGTSAKMLSIVPLMNGGGLFETGAGGSAPKHVQQFNGENHLRWDSLGEFLALAVSLDHLAERFDVPRARILGVALDEATTQYLLTNKSPSRKCGELDNRGSHYYLARYWAEALAAQTDDAELAAHFGPLAAQLASHEQRIVAELNDVQGVSMDVGGYYMPDDEQAMAAMRPSATLNGIIGG
;
A
#
# COMPACT_ATOMS: atom_id res chain seq x y z
N ILE A 1 -8.27 16.57 -22.10
CA ILE A 1 -7.40 16.63 -20.90
C ILE A 1 -6.08 15.96 -21.26
N THR A 2 -4.96 16.67 -21.13
CA THR A 2 -3.61 16.14 -21.39
C THR A 2 -2.83 16.06 -20.08
N ASN A 3 -1.65 15.43 -20.12
CA ASN A 3 -0.71 15.36 -18.98
C ASN A 3 -0.35 16.72 -18.36
N LEU A 4 -0.55 17.82 -19.07
CA LEU A 4 -0.17 19.18 -18.63
C LEU A 4 -1.37 20.02 -18.14
N HIS A 5 -2.58 19.45 -18.09
CA HIS A 5 -3.77 20.20 -17.70
C HIS A 5 -3.84 20.48 -16.19
N VAL A 6 -3.58 19.46 -15.37
CA VAL A 6 -3.67 19.56 -13.90
C VAL A 6 -2.46 18.86 -13.28
N PRO A 7 -1.70 19.52 -12.37
CA PRO A 7 -0.48 18.95 -11.80
C PRO A 7 -0.68 17.62 -11.05
N SER A 8 -1.88 17.37 -10.51
CA SER A 8 -2.21 16.19 -9.73
C SER A 8 -2.82 15.05 -10.56
N ASP A 9 -2.99 15.21 -11.88
CA ASP A 9 -3.62 14.18 -12.71
C ASP A 9 -2.70 12.97 -12.94
N VAL A 10 -1.39 13.19 -13.01
CA VAL A 10 -0.38 12.15 -13.28
C VAL A 10 0.65 12.15 -12.15
N ILE A 11 0.48 11.20 -11.23
CA ILE A 11 1.30 11.03 -10.04
C ILE A 11 2.29 9.87 -10.29
N ILE A 12 3.57 10.11 -10.03
CA ILE A 12 4.69 9.28 -10.51
C ILE A 12 4.63 7.82 -10.02
N ASP A 13 4.34 7.62 -8.74
CA ASP A 13 4.21 6.35 -8.04
C ASP A 13 3.15 5.43 -8.67
N ALA A 14 2.00 5.98 -9.07
CA ALA A 14 0.93 5.22 -9.72
C ALA A 14 1.08 5.15 -11.25
N SER A 15 1.54 6.23 -11.89
CA SER A 15 1.58 6.34 -13.35
C SER A 15 2.73 5.54 -13.96
N MET A 16 3.90 5.49 -13.32
CA MET A 16 5.05 4.75 -13.85
C MET A 16 4.80 3.23 -13.87
N PRO A 17 4.30 2.57 -12.81
CA PRO A 17 3.97 1.15 -12.86
C PRO A 17 2.85 0.84 -13.84
N ALA A 18 1.84 1.71 -13.93
CA ALA A 18 0.75 1.56 -14.91
C ALA A 18 1.27 1.58 -16.35
N MET A 19 2.21 2.49 -16.66
CA MET A 19 2.87 2.57 -17.96
C MET A 19 3.73 1.33 -18.23
N ILE A 20 4.57 0.92 -17.27
CA ILE A 20 5.43 -0.27 -17.39
C ILE A 20 4.59 -1.52 -17.67
N ARG A 21 3.52 -1.74 -16.89
CA ARG A 21 2.60 -2.87 -17.06
C ARG A 21 1.87 -2.84 -18.41
N THR A 22 1.59 -1.65 -18.94
CA THR A 22 0.96 -1.46 -20.25
C THR A 22 2.01 -1.44 -21.36
N SER A 23 2.92 -2.42 -21.34
CA SER A 23 3.98 -2.59 -22.35
C SER A 23 4.90 -1.38 -22.53
N GLY A 24 5.07 -0.55 -21.50
CA GLY A 24 5.87 0.67 -21.59
C GLY A 24 5.18 1.83 -22.32
N GLN A 25 3.85 1.78 -22.46
CA GLN A 25 3.08 2.71 -23.29
C GLN A 25 2.11 3.59 -22.50
N MET A 26 1.78 4.74 -23.07
CA MET A 26 0.74 5.66 -22.59
C MET A 26 -0.27 5.98 -23.71
N TRP A 27 -1.38 6.63 -23.36
CA TRP A 27 -2.47 6.93 -24.29
C TRP A 27 -2.24 8.22 -25.07
N ASP A 28 -2.44 8.18 -26.38
CA ASP A 28 -2.34 9.32 -27.29
C ASP A 28 -3.67 10.09 -27.45
N ALA A 29 -3.68 11.12 -28.31
CA ALA A 29 -4.87 11.93 -28.57
C ALA A 29 -5.99 11.18 -29.31
N ALA A 30 -5.68 10.04 -29.96
CA ALA A 30 -6.64 9.17 -30.63
C ALA A 30 -7.17 8.05 -29.70
N GLY A 31 -6.71 8.00 -28.45
CA GLY A 31 -7.07 6.96 -27.50
C GLY A 31 -6.40 5.62 -27.80
N GLN A 32 -5.24 5.63 -28.46
CA GLN A 32 -4.40 4.45 -28.71
C GLN A 32 -3.17 4.46 -27.79
N THR A 33 -2.60 3.29 -27.51
CA THR A 33 -1.35 3.20 -26.74
C THR A 33 -0.14 3.46 -27.65
N GLN A 34 0.86 4.17 -27.12
CA GLN A 34 2.11 4.50 -27.80
C GLN A 34 3.28 4.53 -26.82
N ASP A 35 4.50 4.30 -27.33
CA ASP A 35 5.73 4.45 -26.57
C ASP A 35 5.86 5.88 -26.02
N THR A 36 6.40 6.00 -24.81
CA THR A 36 6.52 7.29 -24.13
C THR A 36 7.95 7.59 -23.69
N LYS A 37 8.30 8.87 -23.71
CA LYS A 37 9.45 9.39 -22.98
C LYS A 37 8.96 9.89 -21.62
N ALA A 38 9.02 9.04 -20.60
CA ALA A 38 8.66 9.40 -19.23
C ALA A 38 9.72 10.36 -18.64
N VAL A 39 9.37 11.64 -18.50
CA VAL A 39 10.27 12.67 -17.97
C VAL A 39 10.17 12.71 -16.45
N ILE A 40 11.23 12.28 -15.78
CA ILE A 40 11.42 12.43 -14.33
C ILE A 40 12.64 13.35 -14.15
N PRO A 41 12.46 14.64 -13.80
CA PRO A 41 13.56 15.62 -13.84
C PRO A 41 14.70 15.33 -12.86
N ASP A 42 14.38 14.97 -11.61
CA ASP A 42 15.38 14.67 -10.60
C ASP A 42 15.88 13.22 -10.72
N SER A 43 17.20 13.04 -10.63
CA SER A 43 17.86 11.75 -10.86
C SER A 43 17.90 10.84 -9.63
N SER A 44 17.45 11.28 -8.45
CA SER A 44 17.57 10.49 -7.20
C SER A 44 16.87 9.14 -7.31
N TYR A 45 15.74 9.09 -8.02
CA TYR A 45 14.88 7.90 -8.09
C TYR A 45 14.56 7.45 -9.52
N ALA A 46 14.79 8.29 -10.53
CA ALA A 46 14.49 7.97 -11.93
C ALA A 46 15.14 6.67 -12.42
N GLY A 47 16.35 6.38 -11.91
CA GLY A 47 17.10 5.17 -12.24
C GLY A 47 16.36 3.86 -11.91
N VAL A 48 15.52 3.84 -10.85
CA VAL A 48 14.74 2.65 -10.48
C VAL A 48 13.81 2.25 -11.61
N TYR A 49 12.99 3.18 -12.11
CA TYR A 49 12.07 2.90 -13.20
C TYR A 49 12.79 2.58 -14.51
N GLN A 50 13.90 3.27 -14.79
CA GLN A 50 14.70 2.98 -15.98
C GLN A 50 15.25 1.55 -15.95
N THR A 51 15.72 1.07 -14.80
CA THR A 51 16.18 -0.32 -14.63
C THR A 51 15.06 -1.32 -14.90
N VAL A 52 13.85 -1.10 -14.37
CA VAL A 52 12.70 -1.98 -14.64
C VAL A 52 12.33 -1.98 -16.12
N ILE A 53 12.33 -0.82 -16.78
CA ILE A 53 12.03 -0.70 -18.22
C ILE A 53 13.04 -1.50 -19.04
N GLU A 54 14.34 -1.32 -18.80
CA GLU A 54 15.37 -2.07 -19.53
C GLU A 54 15.33 -3.56 -19.24
N PHE A 55 15.02 -3.93 -17.99
CA PHE A 55 14.82 -5.32 -17.62
C PHE A 55 13.67 -5.96 -18.39
N CYS A 56 12.52 -5.30 -18.51
CA CYS A 56 11.38 -5.78 -19.28
C CYS A 56 11.67 -5.83 -20.79
N LYS A 57 12.43 -4.88 -21.33
CA LYS A 57 12.87 -4.94 -22.74
C LYS A 57 13.75 -6.16 -23.02
N ALA A 58 14.62 -6.52 -22.07
CA ALA A 58 15.53 -7.65 -22.23
C ALA A 58 14.88 -9.01 -21.97
N ASN A 59 13.95 -9.09 -21.01
CA ASN A 59 13.41 -10.36 -20.50
C ASN A 59 11.92 -10.60 -20.80
N GLY A 60 11.22 -9.60 -21.34
CA GLY A 60 9.76 -9.63 -21.51
C GLY A 60 9.00 -9.13 -20.28
N ALA A 61 7.68 -9.27 -20.31
CA ALA A 61 6.82 -8.92 -19.18
C ALA A 61 7.00 -9.91 -18.02
N PHE A 62 6.78 -9.45 -16.79
CA PHE A 62 6.73 -10.32 -15.62
C PHE A 62 5.56 -11.32 -15.73
N ASP A 63 5.74 -12.50 -15.14
CA ASP A 63 4.72 -13.54 -15.02
C ASP A 63 4.20 -13.61 -13.57
N PRO A 64 3.01 -13.08 -13.29
CA PRO A 64 2.40 -13.11 -11.95
C PRO A 64 2.20 -14.51 -11.37
N THR A 65 2.25 -15.57 -12.18
CA THR A 65 2.02 -16.94 -11.72
C THR A 65 3.27 -17.61 -11.14
N THR A 66 4.45 -17.08 -11.45
CA THR A 66 5.73 -17.66 -11.06
C THR A 66 6.69 -16.68 -10.38
N MET A 67 6.44 -15.38 -10.48
CA MET A 67 7.32 -14.37 -9.89
C MET A 67 7.32 -14.40 -8.36
N GLY A 68 8.45 -14.01 -7.77
CA GLY A 68 8.57 -13.75 -6.32
C GLY A 68 7.94 -12.41 -5.94
N SER A 69 8.22 -11.95 -4.73
CA SER A 69 7.70 -10.69 -4.18
C SER A 69 8.78 -9.77 -3.62
N VAL A 70 8.55 -8.45 -3.73
CA VAL A 70 9.43 -7.43 -3.17
C VAL A 70 8.69 -6.58 -2.13
N PRO A 71 8.60 -7.05 -0.86
CA PRO A 71 8.05 -6.23 0.22
C PRO A 71 8.95 -5.04 0.57
N ASN A 72 8.39 -4.05 1.29
CA ASN A 72 9.12 -2.84 1.69
C ASN A 72 9.16 -2.62 3.21
N VAL A 73 10.29 -2.12 3.70
CA VAL A 73 10.47 -1.53 5.04
C VAL A 73 10.94 -0.09 4.87
N GLY A 74 10.02 0.85 5.09
CA GLY A 74 10.22 2.28 4.80
C GLY A 74 10.54 3.14 6.02
N LEU A 75 11.52 4.04 5.87
CA LEU A 75 11.84 5.07 6.84
C LEU A 75 10.90 6.29 6.67
N MET A 76 9.88 6.41 7.51
CA MET A 76 8.88 7.49 7.38
C MET A 76 8.58 8.27 8.66
N ALA A 77 8.94 7.74 9.82
CA ALA A 77 8.54 8.29 11.12
C ALA A 77 8.99 9.75 11.30
N GLN A 78 8.08 10.57 11.84
CA GLN A 78 8.29 12.00 12.11
C GLN A 78 8.60 12.85 10.87
N LYS A 79 7.92 12.57 9.75
CA LYS A 79 8.08 13.26 8.46
C LYS A 79 9.53 13.20 7.98
N ALA A 80 10.07 11.98 7.93
CA ALA A 80 11.45 11.75 7.51
C ALA A 80 11.69 12.25 6.08
N GLU A 81 12.87 12.84 5.87
CA GLU A 81 13.42 13.17 4.55
C GLU A 81 12.57 14.20 3.79
N GLU A 82 12.22 13.95 2.52
CA GLU A 82 11.50 14.87 1.65
C GLU A 82 10.10 15.22 2.16
N TYR A 83 9.43 14.30 2.85
CA TYR A 83 8.08 14.48 3.38
C TYR A 83 8.00 15.51 4.52
N GLY A 84 9.15 15.90 5.08
CA GLY A 84 9.27 16.97 6.07
C GLY A 84 9.83 18.26 5.50
N SER A 85 10.03 18.38 4.19
CA SER A 85 10.81 19.47 3.59
C SER A 85 10.01 20.70 3.14
N HIS A 86 8.68 20.64 3.17
CA HIS A 86 7.81 21.66 2.57
C HIS A 86 8.03 23.07 3.13
N ASP A 87 8.18 23.20 4.45
CA ASP A 87 8.46 24.46 5.15
C ASP A 87 9.92 24.92 5.02
N LYS A 88 10.75 24.13 4.33
CA LYS A 88 12.19 24.35 4.09
C LYS A 88 12.52 24.34 2.60
N THR A 89 11.53 24.61 1.75
CA THR A 89 11.68 24.68 0.29
C THR A 89 11.39 26.12 -0.16
N PHE A 90 12.29 26.68 -0.97
CA PHE A 90 12.22 28.08 -1.40
C PHE A 90 12.55 28.18 -2.88
N GLU A 91 11.74 28.95 -3.61
CA GLU A 91 12.12 29.47 -4.92
C GLU A 91 13.04 30.68 -4.72
N VAL A 92 14.26 30.58 -5.22
CA VAL A 92 15.31 31.58 -5.04
C VAL A 92 14.97 32.84 -5.84
N GLN A 93 14.94 33.99 -5.16
CA GLN A 93 14.50 35.26 -5.75
C GLN A 93 15.65 36.09 -6.36
N SER A 94 16.90 35.74 -6.06
CA SER A 94 18.08 36.45 -6.56
C SER A 94 19.33 35.56 -6.45
N ASP A 95 20.25 35.73 -7.39
CA ASP A 95 21.54 35.03 -7.39
C ASP A 95 22.32 35.25 -6.08
N GLY A 96 23.00 34.21 -5.61
CA GLY A 96 23.77 34.29 -4.37
C GLY A 96 24.14 32.94 -3.77
N VAL A 97 24.10 32.87 -2.44
CA VAL A 97 24.49 31.67 -1.69
C VAL A 97 23.48 31.38 -0.58
N MET A 98 22.85 30.20 -0.64
CA MET A 98 22.06 29.65 0.45
C MET A 98 22.96 28.94 1.46
N ARG A 99 22.80 29.21 2.76
CA ARG A 99 23.64 28.65 3.84
C ARG A 99 22.78 28.15 4.98
N ILE A 100 23.16 27.01 5.56
CA ILE A 100 22.66 26.56 6.86
C ILE A 100 23.74 26.86 7.89
N VAL A 101 23.39 27.64 8.92
CA VAL A 101 24.28 28.01 10.02
C VAL A 101 23.73 27.47 11.33
N ASP A 102 24.62 27.00 12.20
CA ASP A 102 24.23 26.59 13.55
C ASP A 102 24.12 27.78 14.51
N ALA A 103 23.71 27.51 15.75
CA ALA A 103 23.54 28.53 16.78
C ALA A 103 24.86 29.22 17.21
N SER A 104 26.02 28.65 16.88
CA SER A 104 27.34 29.27 17.11
C SER A 104 27.77 30.20 15.97
N GLY A 105 27.02 30.20 14.86
CA GLY A 105 27.36 30.92 13.64
C GLY A 105 28.25 30.14 12.67
N ALA A 106 28.55 28.87 12.97
CA ALA A 106 29.31 28.02 12.06
C ALA A 106 28.45 27.61 10.86
N VAL A 107 28.99 27.73 9.64
CA VAL A 107 28.33 27.27 8.42
C VAL A 107 28.42 25.76 8.34
N LEU A 108 27.28 25.08 8.36
CA LEU A 108 27.19 23.62 8.24
C LEU A 108 27.22 23.17 6.78
N THR A 109 26.52 23.90 5.91
CA THR A 109 26.53 23.67 4.45
C THR A 109 26.16 24.95 3.70
N SER A 110 26.58 25.05 2.43
CA SER A 110 26.35 26.19 1.56
C SER A 110 26.23 25.78 0.10
N HIS A 111 25.36 26.46 -0.65
CA HIS A 111 25.15 26.24 -2.08
C HIS A 111 25.12 27.58 -2.81
N SER A 112 25.83 27.70 -3.93
CA SER A 112 25.57 28.77 -4.89
C SER A 112 24.20 28.54 -5.53
N VAL A 113 23.43 29.60 -5.68
CA VAL A 113 22.08 29.57 -6.25
C VAL A 113 21.87 30.71 -7.22
N GLU A 114 21.01 30.50 -8.21
CA GLU A 114 20.58 31.48 -9.19
C GLU A 114 19.08 31.77 -9.04
N THR A 115 18.64 32.89 -9.60
CA THR A 115 17.23 33.29 -9.61
C THR A 115 16.37 32.22 -10.31
N GLY A 116 15.32 31.75 -9.63
CA GLY A 116 14.42 30.69 -10.13
C GLY A 116 14.80 29.27 -9.69
N ASP A 117 15.98 29.08 -9.08
CA ASP A 117 16.34 27.79 -8.49
C ASP A 117 15.36 27.39 -7.37
N ILE A 118 15.12 26.09 -7.22
CA ILE A 118 14.39 25.55 -6.07
C ILE A 118 15.41 24.99 -5.08
N TRP A 119 15.63 25.72 -3.98
CA TRP A 119 16.49 25.26 -2.89
C TRP A 119 15.67 24.59 -1.79
N ARG A 120 16.18 23.48 -1.24
CA ARG A 120 15.45 22.68 -0.24
C ARG A 120 16.37 22.08 0.81
N ALA A 121 15.87 21.98 2.05
CA ALA A 121 16.49 21.18 3.11
C ALA A 121 15.56 20.07 3.64
N CYS A 122 16.14 18.89 3.88
CA CYS A 122 15.46 17.73 4.45
C CYS A 122 16.07 17.37 5.81
N GLN A 123 15.31 16.64 6.64
CA GLN A 123 15.80 16.16 7.93
C GLN A 123 15.29 14.75 8.21
N VAL A 124 16.11 13.96 8.89
CA VAL A 124 15.69 12.70 9.50
C VAL A 124 16.35 12.57 10.86
N LYS A 125 15.59 12.08 11.84
CA LYS A 125 16.06 11.97 13.23
C LYS A 125 16.64 10.59 13.48
N ASP A 126 17.51 10.52 14.47
CA ASP A 126 18.24 9.31 14.83
C ASP A 126 17.35 8.15 15.26
N ALA A 127 16.40 8.41 16.16
CA ALA A 127 15.51 7.38 16.69
C ALA A 127 14.64 6.70 15.59
N PRO A 128 14.05 7.43 14.62
CA PRO A 128 13.47 6.82 13.42
C PRO A 128 14.40 5.89 12.64
N VAL A 129 15.68 6.24 12.50
CA VAL A 129 16.66 5.41 11.76
C VAL A 129 16.96 4.12 12.52
N GLN A 130 17.12 4.19 13.85
CA GLN A 130 17.32 3.00 14.69
C GLN A 130 16.13 2.03 14.60
N ASP A 131 14.91 2.56 14.71
CA ASP A 131 13.69 1.74 14.63
C ASP A 131 13.50 1.13 13.23
N TRP A 132 13.84 1.87 12.18
CA TRP A 132 13.84 1.38 10.80
C TRP A 132 14.83 0.22 10.58
N VAL A 133 16.06 0.31 11.10
CA VAL A 133 17.03 -0.80 11.05
C VAL A 133 16.53 -2.00 11.82
N LYS A 134 15.99 -1.80 13.03
CA LYS A 134 15.40 -2.86 13.84
C LYS A 134 14.26 -3.58 13.10
N LEU A 135 13.37 -2.82 12.46
CA LEU A 135 12.25 -3.38 11.69
C LEU A 135 12.74 -4.19 10.50
N ALA A 136 13.77 -3.72 9.79
CA ALA A 136 14.38 -4.45 8.68
C ALA A 136 14.94 -5.82 9.13
N VAL A 137 15.70 -5.84 10.24
CA VAL A 137 16.23 -7.09 10.81
C VAL A 137 15.11 -8.03 11.26
N ASN A 138 14.08 -7.51 11.91
CA ASN A 138 12.92 -8.29 12.35
C ASN A 138 12.21 -8.95 11.16
N ARG A 139 11.99 -8.20 10.07
CA ARG A 139 11.35 -8.74 8.86
C ARG A 139 12.21 -9.79 8.19
N ALA A 140 13.51 -9.52 7.97
CA ALA A 140 14.42 -10.50 7.36
C ALA A 140 14.51 -11.79 8.17
N ARG A 141 14.48 -11.69 9.51
CA ARG A 141 14.48 -12.84 10.42
C ARG A 141 13.18 -13.64 10.37
N ALA A 142 12.03 -12.95 10.37
CA ALA A 142 10.72 -13.59 10.34
C ALA A 142 10.47 -14.35 9.04
N THR A 143 10.92 -13.81 7.90
CA THR A 143 10.65 -14.38 6.57
C THR A 143 11.81 -15.21 6.01
N ARG A 144 13.03 -15.08 6.54
CA ARG A 144 14.26 -15.66 5.98
C ARG A 144 14.55 -15.23 4.53
N VAL A 145 14.08 -14.04 4.16
CA VAL A 145 14.30 -13.41 2.86
C VAL A 145 15.45 -12.41 2.97
N PRO A 146 16.34 -12.30 1.95
CA PRO A 146 17.38 -11.28 1.92
C PRO A 146 16.81 -9.86 2.02
N ALA A 147 17.45 -9.00 2.82
CA ALA A 147 17.07 -7.59 2.96
C ALA A 147 18.14 -6.68 2.37
N VAL A 148 17.72 -5.77 1.50
CA VAL A 148 18.64 -4.84 0.82
C VAL A 148 18.29 -3.42 1.25
N PHE A 149 19.26 -2.69 1.80
CA PHE A 149 19.18 -1.25 2.03
C PHE A 149 19.49 -0.50 0.73
N TRP A 150 18.52 0.26 0.21
CA TRP A 150 18.64 0.96 -1.08
C TRP A 150 19.18 2.36 -0.83
N LEU A 151 20.50 2.48 -0.75
CA LEU A 151 21.22 3.69 -0.37
C LEU A 151 22.34 3.97 -1.37
N ASP A 152 22.29 5.12 -2.03
CA ASP A 152 23.32 5.54 -2.97
C ASP A 152 24.49 6.21 -2.23
N LYS A 153 25.65 5.55 -2.16
CA LYS A 153 26.86 6.14 -1.58
C LYS A 153 27.30 7.46 -2.24
N GLY A 154 26.86 7.74 -3.47
CA GLY A 154 27.08 9.01 -4.18
C GLY A 154 26.21 10.16 -3.68
N ARG A 155 25.09 9.87 -3.00
CA ARG A 155 24.24 10.90 -2.35
C ARG A 155 24.76 11.17 -0.95
N ALA A 156 25.04 12.45 -0.66
CA ALA A 156 25.57 12.86 0.65
C ALA A 156 24.65 12.48 1.82
N HIS A 157 23.33 12.51 1.61
CA HIS A 157 22.32 12.07 2.58
C HIS A 157 22.43 10.56 2.86
N ASP A 158 22.29 9.74 1.83
CA ASP A 158 22.37 8.28 1.92
C ASP A 158 23.70 7.82 2.51
N ALA A 159 24.82 8.48 2.18
CA ALA A 159 26.12 8.20 2.78
C ALA A 159 26.13 8.36 4.32
N GLN A 160 25.32 9.25 4.90
CA GLN A 160 25.15 9.34 6.36
C GLN A 160 24.23 8.25 6.89
N LEU A 161 23.18 7.88 6.15
CA LEU A 161 22.32 6.75 6.52
C LEU A 161 23.10 5.43 6.50
N ILE A 162 23.96 5.20 5.51
CA ILE A 162 24.83 4.01 5.43
C ILE A 162 25.69 3.88 6.70
N LYS A 163 26.30 4.98 7.18
CA LYS A 163 27.06 4.97 8.44
C LYS A 163 26.20 4.57 9.63
N LYS A 164 24.97 5.07 9.70
CA LYS A 164 24.01 4.73 10.77
C LYS A 164 23.58 3.27 10.70
N VAL A 165 23.25 2.78 9.52
CA VAL A 165 22.92 1.36 9.28
C VAL A 165 24.06 0.46 9.76
N HIS A 166 25.31 0.74 9.35
CA HIS A 166 26.46 -0.03 9.82
C HIS A 166 26.71 0.10 11.32
N SER A 167 26.34 1.22 11.95
CA SER A 167 26.46 1.39 13.40
C SER A 167 25.40 0.63 14.18
N TYR A 168 24.18 0.48 13.66
CA TYR A 168 23.06 -0.14 14.39
C TYR A 168 22.84 -1.61 14.08
N LEU A 169 23.26 -2.09 12.89
CA LEU A 169 23.17 -3.53 12.59
C LEU A 169 23.85 -4.42 13.65
N PRO A 170 25.03 -4.06 14.21
CA PRO A 170 25.65 -4.83 15.29
C PRO A 170 24.86 -4.91 16.61
N ASP A 171 23.89 -4.02 16.83
CA ASP A 171 23.02 -4.05 18.02
C ASP A 171 21.93 -5.13 17.93
N HIS A 172 21.85 -5.82 16.79
CA HIS A 172 20.89 -6.89 16.53
C HIS A 172 21.61 -8.21 16.23
N ASP A 173 20.95 -9.33 16.56
CA ASP A 173 21.39 -10.62 16.05
C ASP A 173 21.10 -10.68 14.55
N VAL A 174 22.15 -10.73 13.74
CA VAL A 174 22.09 -10.87 12.27
C VAL A 174 22.59 -12.24 11.79
N THR A 175 22.80 -13.18 12.72
CA THR A 175 23.29 -14.53 12.40
C THR A 175 22.34 -15.25 11.44
N GLY A 176 22.88 -15.67 10.30
CA GLY A 176 22.10 -16.38 9.27
C GLY A 176 21.11 -15.49 8.51
N LEU A 177 21.24 -14.16 8.58
CA LEU A 177 20.51 -13.22 7.74
C LEU A 177 21.40 -12.74 6.58
N GLU A 178 20.81 -12.61 5.40
CA GLU A 178 21.44 -11.99 4.24
C GLU A 178 21.00 -10.52 4.17
N ILE A 179 21.91 -9.60 4.48
CA ILE A 179 21.64 -8.16 4.51
C ILE A 179 22.67 -7.43 3.66
N HIS A 180 22.20 -6.64 2.70
CA HIS A 180 23.03 -5.89 1.75
C HIS A 180 22.78 -4.38 1.84
N VAL A 181 23.75 -3.60 1.36
CA VAL A 181 23.60 -2.16 1.09
C VAL A 181 23.99 -1.94 -0.37
N MET A 182 23.06 -1.47 -1.18
CA MET A 182 23.22 -1.30 -2.64
C MET A 182 22.64 0.04 -3.07
N SER A 183 23.15 0.64 -4.14
CA SER A 183 22.49 1.81 -4.73
C SER A 183 21.09 1.43 -5.23
N PRO A 184 20.13 2.39 -5.36
CA PRO A 184 18.79 2.08 -5.83
C PRO A 184 18.76 1.32 -7.17
N VAL A 185 19.68 1.63 -8.09
CA VAL A 185 19.80 0.94 -9.40
C VAL A 185 20.25 -0.50 -9.24
N GLU A 186 21.31 -0.74 -8.46
CA GLU A 186 21.84 -2.08 -8.19
C GLU A 186 20.82 -2.93 -7.41
N ALA A 187 20.18 -2.35 -6.41
CA ALA A 187 19.17 -3.00 -5.59
C ALA A 187 17.93 -3.37 -6.40
N THR A 188 17.52 -2.50 -7.33
CA THR A 188 16.44 -2.80 -8.28
C THR A 188 16.83 -4.00 -9.13
N GLN A 189 18.00 -3.97 -9.78
CA GLN A 189 18.47 -5.07 -10.63
C GLN A 189 18.53 -6.40 -9.86
N PHE A 190 19.15 -6.41 -8.68
CA PHE A 190 19.22 -7.61 -7.82
C PHE A 190 17.84 -8.15 -7.47
N SER A 191 16.89 -7.26 -7.15
CA SER A 191 15.53 -7.67 -6.81
C SER A 191 14.80 -8.24 -8.03
N LEU A 192 14.97 -7.65 -9.22
CA LEU A 192 14.37 -8.11 -10.47
C LEU A 192 14.94 -9.46 -10.95
N GLU A 193 16.25 -9.68 -10.81
CA GLU A 193 16.86 -10.98 -11.12
C GLU A 193 16.29 -12.09 -10.24
N ARG A 194 16.06 -11.80 -8.95
CA ARG A 194 15.43 -12.74 -8.03
C ARG A 194 13.94 -12.93 -8.30
N ILE A 195 13.22 -11.85 -8.60
CA ILE A 195 11.76 -11.90 -8.76
C ILE A 195 11.35 -12.82 -9.91
N VAL A 196 12.09 -12.83 -11.03
CA VAL A 196 11.79 -13.73 -12.16
C VAL A 196 12.17 -15.18 -11.90
N GLU A 197 12.99 -15.45 -10.89
CA GLU A 197 13.32 -16.80 -10.41
C GLU A 197 12.34 -17.30 -9.33
N GLY A 198 11.26 -16.57 -9.06
CA GLY A 198 10.31 -16.91 -8.00
C GLY A 198 10.85 -16.68 -6.59
N LYS A 199 11.86 -15.80 -6.42
CA LYS A 199 12.51 -15.52 -5.14
C LYS A 199 12.19 -14.11 -4.65
N ASP A 200 11.98 -14.02 -3.34
CA ASP A 200 11.63 -12.75 -2.71
C ASP A 200 12.85 -11.89 -2.36
N THR A 201 12.67 -10.57 -2.22
CA THR A 201 13.69 -9.64 -1.71
C THR A 201 13.05 -8.54 -0.89
N ILE A 202 13.48 -8.32 0.36
CA ILE A 202 12.98 -7.18 1.15
C ILE A 202 13.72 -5.91 0.70
N SER A 203 12.98 -4.91 0.22
CA SER A 203 13.51 -3.57 0.00
C SER A 203 13.45 -2.76 1.30
N VAL A 204 14.58 -2.19 1.72
CA VAL A 204 14.69 -1.38 2.93
C VAL A 204 15.11 0.02 2.51
N THR A 205 14.18 0.98 2.56
CA THR A 205 14.32 2.24 1.81
C THR A 205 14.00 3.48 2.63
N GLY A 206 14.44 4.64 2.12
CA GLY A 206 13.94 5.95 2.54
C GLY A 206 12.45 6.16 2.21
N ASN A 207 11.92 7.30 2.59
CA ASN A 207 10.50 7.63 2.57
C ASN A 207 9.92 7.71 1.15
N VAL A 208 10.63 8.34 0.21
CA VAL A 208 10.17 8.44 -1.19
C VAL A 208 10.19 7.07 -1.88
N LEU A 209 11.25 6.29 -1.70
CA LEU A 209 11.31 4.95 -2.30
C LEU A 209 10.33 3.97 -1.64
N ARG A 210 9.99 4.15 -0.36
CA ARG A 210 8.88 3.39 0.26
C ARG A 210 7.64 3.57 -0.60
N ASP A 211 7.26 4.82 -0.83
CA ASP A 211 6.10 5.21 -1.63
C ASP A 211 6.12 4.57 -3.03
N TYR A 212 7.21 4.76 -3.76
CA TYR A 212 7.32 4.31 -5.14
C TYR A 212 7.30 2.79 -5.27
N LEU A 213 7.99 2.08 -4.37
CA LEU A 213 8.12 0.63 -4.45
C LEU A 213 6.86 -0.09 -3.98
N THR A 214 6.11 0.48 -3.03
CA THR A 214 4.82 -0.06 -2.59
C THR A 214 3.69 0.10 -3.60
N ASP A 215 3.86 0.92 -4.64
CA ASP A 215 3.01 0.88 -5.83
C ASP A 215 3.61 0.00 -6.94
N LEU A 216 4.90 0.18 -7.23
CA LEU A 216 5.57 -0.50 -8.35
C LEU A 216 5.44 -2.02 -8.30
N PHE A 217 5.94 -2.65 -7.24
CA PHE A 217 5.97 -4.11 -7.17
C PHE A 217 4.57 -4.71 -7.04
N PRO A 218 3.67 -4.21 -6.18
CA PRO A 218 2.29 -4.73 -6.11
C PRO A 218 1.50 -4.60 -7.41
N ILE A 219 1.68 -3.50 -8.17
CA ILE A 219 1.03 -3.36 -9.47
C ILE A 219 1.55 -4.39 -10.48
N LEU A 220 2.83 -4.77 -10.40
CA LEU A 220 3.41 -5.80 -11.25
C LEU A 220 3.03 -7.22 -10.79
N GLU A 221 3.01 -7.48 -9.48
CA GLU A 221 2.74 -8.78 -8.86
C GLU A 221 1.25 -9.15 -8.88
N VAL A 222 0.39 -8.28 -8.35
CA VAL A 222 -1.04 -8.58 -8.13
C VAL A 222 -1.97 -7.64 -8.90
N GLY A 223 -1.40 -6.76 -9.72
CA GLY A 223 -2.14 -5.90 -10.62
C GLY A 223 -2.79 -4.67 -9.97
N THR A 224 -2.54 -4.41 -8.69
CA THR A 224 -3.06 -3.27 -7.94
C THR A 224 -2.27 -3.09 -6.64
N SER A 225 -2.09 -1.85 -6.18
CA SER A 225 -1.49 -1.55 -4.87
C SER A 225 -2.51 -1.51 -3.73
N ALA A 226 -3.81 -1.70 -4.02
CA ALA A 226 -4.87 -1.76 -3.02
C ALA A 226 -4.92 -3.09 -2.23
N LYS A 227 -4.17 -4.11 -2.66
CA LYS A 227 -4.17 -5.46 -2.08
C LYS A 227 -2.87 -5.74 -1.33
N MET A 228 -2.57 -4.91 -0.35
CA MET A 228 -1.30 -4.93 0.37
C MET A 228 -1.52 -4.87 1.88
N LEU A 229 -0.62 -5.49 2.64
CA LEU A 229 -0.49 -5.24 4.07
C LEU A 229 0.43 -4.03 4.27
N SER A 230 -0.11 -2.93 4.81
CA SER A 230 0.67 -1.76 5.22
C SER A 230 0.60 -1.63 6.75
N ILE A 231 1.66 -2.07 7.42
CA ILE A 231 1.75 -2.13 8.87
C ILE A 231 2.76 -1.08 9.35
N VAL A 232 2.33 -0.24 10.27
CA VAL A 232 3.13 0.82 10.88
C VAL A 232 3.27 0.52 12.37
N PRO A 233 4.36 -0.13 12.80
CA PRO A 233 4.70 -0.27 14.21
C PRO A 233 4.93 1.13 14.80
N LEU A 234 4.04 1.59 15.68
CA LEU A 234 4.19 2.89 16.30
C LEU A 234 5.33 2.83 17.32
N MET A 235 6.19 3.85 17.33
CA MET A 235 7.36 3.90 18.23
C MET A 235 6.99 3.74 19.72
N ASN A 236 5.77 4.09 20.11
CA ASN A 236 5.25 3.94 21.48
C ASN A 236 4.64 2.56 21.78
N GLY A 237 4.80 1.59 20.88
CA GLY A 237 4.39 0.20 21.07
C GLY A 237 2.93 -0.12 20.71
N GLY A 238 2.24 0.77 20.01
CA GLY A 238 0.96 0.49 19.34
C GLY A 238 1.16 0.08 17.88
N GLY A 239 0.07 -0.25 17.18
CA GLY A 239 0.06 -0.54 15.75
C GLY A 239 -0.90 0.37 14.99
N LEU A 240 -0.50 0.81 13.81
CA LEU A 240 -1.36 1.43 12.81
C LEU A 240 -1.35 0.50 11.57
N PHE A 241 -2.54 0.18 11.06
CA PHE A 241 -2.73 -0.78 9.97
C PHE A 241 -3.47 -0.06 8.84
N GLU A 242 -2.73 0.36 7.83
CA GLU A 242 -3.29 1.02 6.66
C GLU A 242 -3.85 -0.06 5.71
N THR A 243 -5.04 0.19 5.18
CA THR A 243 -5.81 -0.79 4.40
C THR A 243 -5.35 -0.87 2.93
N GLY A 244 -4.32 -0.14 2.54
CA GLY A 244 -3.79 -0.09 1.18
C GLY A 244 -2.92 1.15 0.98
N ALA A 245 -2.12 1.16 -0.10
CA ALA A 245 -1.22 2.28 -0.43
C ALA A 245 -1.84 3.29 -1.44
N GLY A 246 -2.94 2.93 -2.09
CA GLY A 246 -3.58 3.76 -3.12
C GLY A 246 -4.48 4.89 -2.60
N GLY A 247 -4.97 5.73 -3.51
CA GLY A 247 -5.93 6.80 -3.20
C GLY A 247 -7.39 6.35 -3.08
N SER A 248 -8.30 7.30 -2.79
CA SER A 248 -9.74 7.06 -2.55
C SER A 248 -10.62 6.86 -3.80
N ALA A 249 -10.00 6.60 -4.96
CA ALA A 249 -10.65 6.18 -6.21
C ALA A 249 -11.91 6.98 -6.63
N PRO A 250 -11.81 8.27 -7.02
CA PRO A 250 -12.96 9.10 -7.41
C PRO A 250 -13.81 8.53 -8.57
N LYS A 251 -13.20 7.74 -9.45
CA LYS A 251 -13.91 7.04 -10.56
C LYS A 251 -14.83 5.92 -10.07
N HIS A 252 -14.67 5.43 -8.84
CA HIS A 252 -15.57 4.45 -8.23
C HIS A 252 -16.84 5.16 -7.76
N VAL A 253 -16.70 6.33 -7.12
CA VAL A 253 -17.84 7.18 -6.71
C VAL A 253 -18.66 7.62 -7.92
N GLN A 254 -17.99 7.96 -9.04
CA GLN A 254 -18.71 8.29 -10.29
C GLN A 254 -19.58 7.13 -10.81
N GLN A 255 -19.09 5.89 -10.72
CA GLN A 255 -19.88 4.71 -11.11
C GLN A 255 -21.03 4.48 -10.14
N PHE A 256 -20.76 4.59 -8.84
CA PHE A 256 -21.79 4.47 -7.82
C PHE A 256 -22.92 5.50 -8.02
N ASN A 257 -22.60 6.77 -8.29
CA ASN A 257 -23.62 7.80 -8.53
C ASN A 257 -24.37 7.58 -9.86
N GLY A 258 -23.68 7.05 -10.89
CA GLY A 258 -24.26 6.84 -12.21
C GLY A 258 -25.17 5.61 -12.30
N GLU A 259 -24.77 4.51 -11.67
CA GLU A 259 -25.42 3.19 -11.84
C GLU A 259 -25.49 2.36 -10.55
N ASN A 260 -25.32 2.98 -9.38
CA ASN A 260 -25.40 2.35 -8.06
C ASN A 260 -24.59 1.05 -7.97
N HIS A 261 -23.39 1.03 -8.55
CA HIS A 261 -22.47 -0.10 -8.49
C HIS A 261 -21.12 0.38 -7.95
N LEU A 262 -20.68 -0.21 -6.83
CA LEU A 262 -19.41 0.15 -6.19
C LEU A 262 -18.36 -0.95 -6.40
N ARG A 263 -17.42 -0.72 -7.32
CA ARG A 263 -16.31 -1.65 -7.63
C ARG A 263 -15.08 -1.51 -6.72
N TRP A 264 -15.20 -0.87 -5.57
CA TRP A 264 -14.11 -0.76 -4.59
C TRP A 264 -13.85 -2.12 -3.94
N ASP A 265 -12.61 -2.61 -3.96
CA ASP A 265 -12.25 -3.90 -3.36
C ASP A 265 -11.72 -3.68 -1.94
N SER A 266 -12.50 -4.10 -0.93
CA SER A 266 -12.17 -3.98 0.49
C SER A 266 -11.20 -5.04 1.01
N LEU A 267 -10.57 -5.85 0.14
CA LEU A 267 -9.62 -6.88 0.57
C LEU A 267 -8.56 -6.35 1.55
N GLY A 268 -7.99 -5.17 1.28
CA GLY A 268 -6.99 -4.58 2.16
C GLY A 268 -7.53 -4.16 3.53
N GLU A 269 -8.83 -3.84 3.64
CA GLU A 269 -9.50 -3.61 4.93
C GLU A 269 -9.59 -4.92 5.74
N PHE A 270 -9.89 -6.04 5.07
CA PHE A 270 -10.02 -7.36 5.69
C PHE A 270 -8.66 -7.83 6.22
N LEU A 271 -7.62 -7.70 5.39
CA LEU A 271 -6.24 -8.02 5.75
C LEU A 271 -5.73 -7.15 6.91
N ALA A 272 -5.97 -5.84 6.88
CA ALA A 272 -5.57 -4.94 7.96
C ALA A 272 -6.30 -5.25 9.29
N LEU A 273 -7.58 -5.63 9.22
CA LEU A 273 -8.35 -6.01 10.41
C LEU A 273 -7.82 -7.31 11.04
N ALA A 274 -7.46 -8.32 10.24
CA ALA A 274 -6.86 -9.57 10.74
C ALA A 274 -5.56 -9.28 11.50
N VAL A 275 -4.66 -8.50 10.90
CA VAL A 275 -3.39 -8.11 11.56
C VAL A 275 -3.63 -7.23 12.79
N SER A 276 -4.65 -6.37 12.78
CA SER A 276 -5.03 -5.57 13.94
C SER A 276 -5.50 -6.45 15.12
N LEU A 277 -6.23 -7.53 14.84
CA LEU A 277 -6.70 -8.48 15.84
C LEU A 277 -5.54 -9.30 16.43
N ASP A 278 -4.59 -9.72 15.59
CA ASP A 278 -3.36 -10.38 16.03
C ASP A 278 -2.51 -9.47 16.92
N HIS A 279 -2.34 -8.20 16.54
CA HIS A 279 -1.66 -7.22 17.37
C HIS A 279 -2.35 -7.05 18.72
N LEU A 280 -3.68 -6.97 18.75
CA LEU A 280 -4.44 -6.90 20.00
C LEU A 280 -4.17 -8.13 20.87
N ALA A 281 -4.21 -9.32 20.26
CA ALA A 281 -4.01 -10.59 20.95
C ALA A 281 -2.61 -10.71 21.56
N GLU A 282 -1.57 -10.33 20.83
CA GLU A 282 -0.18 -10.43 21.28
C GLU A 282 0.19 -9.33 22.27
N ARG A 283 -0.23 -8.09 22.01
CA ARG A 283 0.18 -6.93 22.80
C ARG A 283 -0.53 -6.86 24.15
N PHE A 284 -1.79 -7.27 24.19
CA PHE A 284 -2.67 -7.14 25.36
C PHE A 284 -3.13 -8.48 25.93
N ASP A 285 -2.60 -9.60 25.43
CA ASP A 285 -2.94 -10.96 25.90
C ASP A 285 -4.46 -11.20 25.84
N VAL A 286 -5.04 -11.05 24.65
CA VAL A 286 -6.47 -11.24 24.38
C VAL A 286 -6.65 -12.45 23.44
N PRO A 287 -6.69 -13.70 23.96
CA PRO A 287 -6.71 -14.91 23.13
C PRO A 287 -7.86 -14.97 22.13
N ARG A 288 -9.06 -14.50 22.51
CA ARG A 288 -10.22 -14.44 21.59
C ARG A 288 -9.99 -13.56 20.37
N ALA A 289 -9.15 -12.53 20.47
CA ALA A 289 -8.81 -11.71 19.31
C ALA A 289 -7.97 -12.48 18.29
N ARG A 290 -7.09 -13.40 18.74
CA ARG A 290 -6.35 -14.30 17.86
C ARG A 290 -7.30 -15.23 17.10
N ILE A 291 -8.29 -15.78 17.79
CA ILE A 291 -9.31 -16.65 17.16
C ILE A 291 -10.09 -15.86 16.10
N LEU A 292 -10.49 -14.62 16.40
CA LEU A 292 -11.14 -13.74 15.43
C LEU A 292 -10.25 -13.45 14.21
N GLY A 293 -8.96 -13.18 14.43
CA GLY A 293 -7.98 -12.93 13.36
C GLY A 293 -7.77 -14.14 12.45
N VAL A 294 -7.50 -15.31 13.03
CA VAL A 294 -7.33 -16.57 12.29
C VAL A 294 -8.59 -16.92 11.49
N ALA A 295 -9.77 -16.81 12.09
CA ALA A 295 -11.03 -17.05 11.37
C ALA A 295 -11.27 -16.02 10.25
N LEU A 296 -10.77 -14.78 10.39
CA LEU A 296 -10.85 -13.76 9.34
C LEU A 296 -9.88 -14.05 8.19
N ASP A 297 -8.70 -14.60 8.46
CA ASP A 297 -7.76 -15.08 7.44
C ASP A 297 -8.36 -16.25 6.64
N GLU A 298 -9.00 -17.20 7.32
CA GLU A 298 -9.74 -18.29 6.67
C GLU A 298 -10.88 -17.75 5.80
N ALA A 299 -11.66 -16.80 6.32
CA ALA A 299 -12.74 -16.15 5.58
C ALA A 299 -12.23 -15.40 4.34
N THR A 300 -11.12 -14.67 4.47
CA THR A 300 -10.48 -13.95 3.39
C THR A 300 -9.92 -14.91 2.34
N THR A 301 -9.36 -16.04 2.75
CA THR A 301 -8.91 -17.12 1.86
C THR A 301 -10.08 -17.68 1.06
N GLN A 302 -11.19 -18.01 1.73
CA GLN A 302 -12.38 -18.52 1.06
C GLN A 302 -12.98 -17.49 0.10
N TYR A 303 -13.03 -16.21 0.50
CA TYR A 303 -13.43 -15.09 -0.35
C TYR A 303 -12.63 -15.01 -1.65
N LEU A 304 -11.30 -15.19 -1.58
CA LEU A 304 -10.42 -15.20 -2.75
C LEU A 304 -10.63 -16.46 -3.60
N LEU A 305 -10.65 -17.65 -2.98
CA LEU A 305 -10.80 -18.93 -3.69
C LEU A 305 -12.15 -19.05 -4.44
N THR A 306 -13.19 -18.44 -3.89
CA THR A 306 -14.54 -18.43 -4.49
C THR A 306 -14.80 -17.20 -5.37
N ASN A 307 -13.77 -16.38 -5.60
CA ASN A 307 -13.79 -15.19 -6.46
C ASN A 307 -14.96 -14.25 -6.12
N LYS A 308 -15.13 -13.94 -4.83
CA LYS A 308 -16.21 -13.06 -4.34
C LYS A 308 -15.82 -11.59 -4.24
N SER A 309 -14.70 -11.21 -4.88
CA SER A 309 -14.34 -9.80 -5.04
C SER A 309 -15.34 -9.04 -5.92
N PRO A 310 -15.47 -7.72 -5.73
CA PRO A 310 -16.37 -6.90 -6.53
C PRO A 310 -16.03 -7.01 -8.02
N SER A 311 -17.05 -7.27 -8.83
CA SER A 311 -16.96 -7.10 -10.27
C SER A 311 -16.81 -5.62 -10.61
N ARG A 312 -16.40 -5.36 -11.85
CA ARG A 312 -16.39 -4.01 -12.42
C ARG A 312 -17.68 -3.67 -13.17
N LYS A 313 -18.57 -4.65 -13.36
CA LYS A 313 -19.76 -4.53 -14.20
C LYS A 313 -21.01 -4.39 -13.34
N CYS A 314 -21.80 -3.37 -13.63
CA CYS A 314 -23.12 -3.20 -13.03
C CYS A 314 -24.03 -4.42 -13.28
N GLY A 315 -24.80 -4.79 -12.26
CA GLY A 315 -25.65 -5.98 -12.23
C GLY A 315 -24.94 -7.26 -11.76
N GLU A 316 -23.63 -7.21 -11.59
CA GLU A 316 -22.84 -8.27 -10.94
C GLU A 316 -22.53 -7.90 -9.48
N LEU A 317 -21.94 -8.84 -8.73
CA LEU A 317 -21.57 -8.64 -7.32
C LEU A 317 -20.67 -7.41 -7.16
N ASP A 318 -21.02 -6.49 -6.27
CA ASP A 318 -20.23 -5.28 -5.98
C ASP A 318 -19.64 -5.31 -4.55
N ASN A 319 -19.10 -4.19 -4.08
CA ASN A 319 -18.52 -4.04 -2.73
C ASN A 319 -19.47 -4.47 -1.59
N ARG A 320 -20.78 -4.20 -1.70
CA ARG A 320 -21.73 -4.60 -0.65
C ARG A 320 -21.89 -6.11 -0.61
N GLY A 321 -21.89 -6.73 -1.79
CA GLY A 321 -21.91 -8.17 -1.96
C GLY A 321 -20.67 -8.87 -1.39
N SER A 322 -19.48 -8.30 -1.61
CA SER A 322 -18.24 -8.85 -1.04
C SER A 322 -18.23 -8.84 0.49
N HIS A 323 -18.74 -7.77 1.11
CA HIS A 323 -18.87 -7.65 2.56
C HIS A 323 -19.81 -8.72 3.14
N TYR A 324 -20.93 -9.01 2.47
CA TYR A 324 -21.81 -10.12 2.86
C TYR A 324 -21.07 -11.47 2.84
N TYR A 325 -20.35 -11.76 1.74
CA TYR A 325 -19.63 -13.04 1.62
C TYR A 325 -18.53 -13.18 2.67
N LEU A 326 -17.79 -12.11 2.96
CA LEU A 326 -16.81 -12.12 4.04
C LEU A 326 -17.48 -12.41 5.40
N ALA A 327 -18.58 -11.70 5.72
CA ALA A 327 -19.31 -11.92 6.97
C ALA A 327 -19.81 -13.37 7.11
N ARG A 328 -20.31 -13.96 6.01
CA ARG A 328 -20.71 -15.37 5.99
C ARG A 328 -19.53 -16.29 6.27
N TYR A 329 -18.44 -16.17 5.52
CA TYR A 329 -17.28 -17.05 5.68
C TYR A 329 -16.62 -16.89 7.05
N TRP A 330 -16.62 -15.67 7.60
CA TRP A 330 -16.08 -15.42 8.94
C TRP A 330 -16.94 -16.05 10.03
N ALA A 331 -18.26 -15.93 9.94
CA ALA A 331 -19.17 -16.62 10.87
C ALA A 331 -19.04 -18.14 10.77
N GLU A 332 -18.86 -18.69 9.57
CA GLU A 332 -18.64 -20.12 9.34
C GLU A 332 -17.33 -20.61 9.98
N ALA A 333 -16.22 -19.89 9.76
CA ALA A 333 -14.93 -20.21 10.38
C ALA A 333 -14.99 -20.13 11.91
N LEU A 334 -15.63 -19.10 12.46
CA LEU A 334 -15.82 -18.93 13.90
C LEU A 334 -16.71 -20.00 14.53
N ALA A 335 -17.70 -20.49 13.80
CA ALA A 335 -18.55 -21.60 14.23
C ALA A 335 -17.83 -22.97 14.15
N ALA A 336 -16.84 -23.10 13.26
CA ALA A 336 -16.13 -24.36 13.01
C ALA A 336 -14.86 -24.55 13.86
N GLN A 337 -14.22 -23.47 14.32
CA GLN A 337 -13.02 -23.56 15.15
C GLN A 337 -13.25 -24.28 16.49
N THR A 338 -12.17 -24.86 17.04
CA THR A 338 -12.21 -25.71 18.25
C THR A 338 -11.48 -25.12 19.46
N ASP A 339 -10.94 -23.92 19.33
CA ASP A 339 -10.13 -23.25 20.36
C ASP A 339 -11.01 -22.59 21.45
N ASP A 340 -12.22 -22.14 21.10
CA ASP A 340 -13.20 -21.58 22.04
C ASP A 340 -14.62 -22.07 21.72
N ALA A 341 -15.12 -23.01 22.51
CA ALA A 341 -16.43 -23.62 22.32
C ALA A 341 -17.61 -22.65 22.55
N GLU A 342 -17.44 -21.65 23.41
CA GLU A 342 -18.48 -20.64 23.65
C GLU A 342 -18.61 -19.73 22.42
N LEU A 343 -17.47 -19.32 21.85
CA LEU A 343 -17.44 -18.52 20.63
C LEU A 343 -18.03 -19.29 19.44
N ALA A 344 -17.67 -20.57 19.28
CA ALA A 344 -18.24 -21.43 18.25
C ALA A 344 -19.77 -21.55 18.38
N ALA A 345 -20.28 -21.78 19.59
CA ALA A 345 -21.71 -21.85 19.85
C ALA A 345 -22.43 -20.52 19.60
N HIS A 346 -21.78 -19.40 19.87
CA HIS A 346 -22.31 -18.06 19.63
C HIS A 346 -22.46 -17.77 18.12
N PHE A 347 -21.45 -18.12 17.31
CA PHE A 347 -21.45 -17.85 15.86
C PHE A 347 -22.22 -18.89 15.04
N GLY A 348 -22.49 -20.08 15.58
CA GLY A 348 -23.24 -21.15 14.89
C GLY A 348 -24.60 -20.71 14.32
N PRO A 349 -25.50 -20.08 15.11
CA PRO A 349 -26.76 -19.56 14.60
C PRO A 349 -26.60 -18.48 13.53
N LEU A 350 -25.63 -17.58 13.68
CA LEU A 350 -25.36 -16.51 12.71
C LEU A 350 -24.90 -17.09 11.37
N ALA A 351 -23.95 -18.02 11.39
CA ALA A 351 -23.47 -18.72 10.20
C ALA A 351 -24.62 -19.42 9.45
N ALA A 352 -25.49 -20.12 10.18
CA ALA A 352 -26.65 -20.80 9.61
C ALA A 352 -27.67 -19.83 8.98
N GLN A 353 -27.92 -18.68 9.62
CA GLN A 353 -28.83 -17.65 9.08
C GLN A 353 -28.27 -17.01 7.81
N LEU A 354 -26.99 -16.62 7.81
CA LEU A 354 -26.32 -16.03 6.64
C LEU A 354 -26.29 -17.00 5.45
N ALA A 355 -26.02 -18.29 5.70
CA ALA A 355 -25.99 -19.31 4.65
C ALA A 355 -27.40 -19.62 4.09
N SER A 356 -28.40 -19.79 4.95
CA SER A 356 -29.78 -20.10 4.52
C SER A 356 -30.46 -18.97 3.73
N HIS A 357 -30.01 -17.73 3.90
CA HIS A 357 -30.56 -16.55 3.21
C HIS A 357 -29.70 -16.03 2.06
N GLU A 358 -28.65 -16.76 1.63
CA GLU A 358 -27.69 -16.28 0.62
C GLU A 358 -28.36 -15.74 -0.65
N GLN A 359 -29.23 -16.54 -1.28
CA GLN A 359 -29.87 -16.15 -2.54
C GLN A 359 -30.69 -14.86 -2.40
N ARG A 360 -31.40 -14.72 -1.27
CA ARG A 360 -32.23 -13.54 -0.99
C ARG A 360 -31.39 -12.31 -0.74
N ILE A 361 -30.34 -12.41 0.08
CA ILE A 361 -29.45 -11.29 0.39
C ILE A 361 -28.76 -10.80 -0.89
N VAL A 362 -28.18 -11.72 -1.67
CA VAL A 362 -27.50 -11.36 -2.92
C VAL A 362 -28.46 -10.74 -3.93
N ALA A 363 -29.71 -11.22 -4.03
CA ALA A 363 -30.73 -10.59 -4.86
C ALA A 363 -31.04 -9.16 -4.38
N GLU A 364 -31.31 -8.95 -3.10
CA GLU A 364 -31.59 -7.62 -2.53
C GLU A 364 -30.42 -6.63 -2.75
N LEU A 365 -29.17 -7.10 -2.70
CA LEU A 365 -27.98 -6.28 -2.96
C LEU A 365 -27.77 -5.95 -4.45
N ASN A 366 -28.16 -6.84 -5.37
CA ASN A 366 -27.99 -6.65 -6.81
C ASN A 366 -29.17 -5.88 -7.45
N ASP A 367 -30.39 -6.05 -6.93
CA ASP A 367 -31.61 -5.46 -7.49
C ASP A 367 -31.64 -3.92 -7.39
N VAL A 368 -30.81 -3.33 -6.53
CA VAL A 368 -30.67 -1.87 -6.43
C VAL A 368 -29.73 -1.28 -7.49
N GLN A 369 -28.96 -2.09 -8.21
CA GLN A 369 -27.99 -1.60 -9.19
C GLN A 369 -28.65 -1.16 -10.50
N GLY A 370 -27.93 -0.40 -11.33
CA GLY A 370 -28.36 0.04 -12.66
C GLY A 370 -29.21 1.32 -12.67
N VAL A 371 -29.41 1.93 -11.51
CA VAL A 371 -30.10 3.21 -11.35
C VAL A 371 -29.12 4.26 -10.83
N SER A 372 -29.36 5.52 -11.18
CA SER A 372 -28.59 6.63 -10.61
C SER A 372 -28.83 6.71 -9.10
N MET A 373 -27.76 7.00 -8.37
CA MET A 373 -27.76 7.14 -6.92
C MET A 373 -27.32 8.56 -6.55
N ASP A 374 -28.11 9.22 -5.71
CA ASP A 374 -27.74 10.48 -5.07
C ASP A 374 -27.70 10.24 -3.56
N VAL A 375 -26.57 10.59 -2.94
CA VAL A 375 -26.35 10.48 -1.50
C VAL A 375 -26.25 11.86 -0.85
N GLY A 376 -26.75 12.91 -1.50
CA GLY A 376 -26.86 14.25 -0.91
C GLY A 376 -25.54 15.02 -0.80
N GLY A 377 -24.47 14.57 -1.48
CA GLY A 377 -23.17 15.23 -1.47
C GLY A 377 -22.05 14.37 -2.07
N TYR A 378 -20.84 14.94 -2.16
CA TYR A 378 -19.64 14.22 -2.63
C TYR A 378 -18.56 14.15 -1.55
N TYR A 379 -18.02 15.29 -1.12
CA TYR A 379 -17.03 15.33 -0.02
C TYR A 379 -17.67 15.17 1.37
N MET A 380 -18.95 15.51 1.48
CA MET A 380 -19.74 15.41 2.70
C MET A 380 -21.15 14.97 2.29
N PRO A 381 -21.35 13.66 2.02
CA PRO A 381 -22.68 13.12 1.72
C PRO A 381 -23.60 13.22 2.94
N ASP A 382 -24.90 13.10 2.70
CA ASP A 382 -25.91 12.97 3.74
C ASP A 382 -25.85 11.57 4.37
N ASP A 383 -25.67 11.51 5.69
CA ASP A 383 -25.41 10.25 6.41
C ASP A 383 -26.57 9.25 6.25
N GLU A 384 -27.83 9.72 6.33
CA GLU A 384 -29.00 8.85 6.21
C GLU A 384 -29.11 8.26 4.79
N GLN A 385 -28.93 9.08 3.76
CA GLN A 385 -28.95 8.62 2.37
C GLN A 385 -27.79 7.67 2.07
N ALA A 386 -26.58 7.99 2.53
CA ALA A 386 -25.41 7.13 2.34
C ALA A 386 -25.59 5.76 3.03
N MET A 387 -26.10 5.74 4.27
CA MET A 387 -26.40 4.49 4.98
C MET A 387 -27.45 3.66 4.25
N ALA A 388 -28.54 4.28 3.79
CA ALA A 388 -29.59 3.59 3.05
C ALA A 388 -29.06 2.98 1.73
N ALA A 389 -28.23 3.72 1.00
CA ALA A 389 -27.65 3.25 -0.26
C ALA A 389 -26.60 2.13 -0.07
N MET A 390 -25.84 2.18 1.03
CA MET A 390 -24.80 1.19 1.34
C MET A 390 -25.34 -0.06 2.04
N ARG A 391 -26.52 -0.01 2.66
CA ARG A 391 -27.12 -1.13 3.39
C ARG A 391 -28.54 -1.47 2.89
N PRO A 392 -28.73 -1.77 1.58
CA PRO A 392 -30.07 -1.93 1.02
C PRO A 392 -30.75 -3.27 1.36
N SER A 393 -30.00 -4.31 1.73
CA SER A 393 -30.58 -5.61 2.09
C SER A 393 -31.19 -5.59 3.50
N ALA A 394 -32.52 -5.50 3.55
CA ALA A 394 -33.26 -5.61 4.81
C ALA A 394 -33.04 -6.97 5.49
N THR A 395 -32.87 -8.05 4.71
CA THR A 395 -32.59 -9.38 5.24
C THR A 395 -31.23 -9.41 5.94
N LEU A 396 -30.18 -8.92 5.29
CA LEU A 396 -28.85 -8.87 5.89
C LEU A 396 -28.83 -7.98 7.14
N ASN A 397 -29.44 -6.80 7.07
CA ASN A 397 -29.52 -5.88 8.19
C ASN A 397 -30.27 -6.49 9.39
N GLY A 398 -31.32 -7.27 9.14
CA GLY A 398 -32.07 -7.97 10.19
C GLY A 398 -31.26 -9.09 10.86
N ILE A 399 -30.35 -9.75 10.13
CA ILE A 399 -29.47 -10.80 10.66
C ILE A 399 -28.29 -10.22 11.45
N ILE A 400 -27.70 -9.11 11.00
CA ILE A 400 -26.51 -8.50 11.65
C ILE A 400 -26.89 -7.55 12.79
N GLY A 401 -28.04 -6.86 12.67
CA GLY A 401 -28.48 -5.86 13.65
C GLY A 401 -29.33 -6.41 14.80
N GLY A 402 -29.81 -7.65 14.71
CA GLY A 402 -30.54 -8.35 15.76
C GLY A 402 -29.66 -9.37 16.45
#